data_AF-A0A375IR49-F1
#
_entry.id   AF-A0A375IR49-F1
#
_cell.length_a   1.000
_cell.length_b   1.000
_cell.length_c   1.000
_cell.angle_alpha   90.00
_cell.angle_beta   90.00
_cell.angle_gamma   90.00
#
_symmetry.space_group_name_H-M   'P 1'
#
loop_
_entity.id
_entity.type
_entity.pdbx_description
1 polymer ?
#
loop_
_entity_poly.entity_id
_entity_poly.type
_entity_poly.pdbx_seq_one_letter_code
_entity_poly.pdbx_strand_id
1 'polypeptide(L)'
;MPNTQTPYGPVDTEALRRLQDSFDTSEILRIVDLVDSMRTRFHEPAGIRDDLLQLHGMAHTVLNGAGLVSGAANPALVEQAATIVEELDDLIRMLQRAVHALRPLELLRPSSDA
;
A
#
# COMPACT_ATOMS: atom_id res chain seq x y z
N MET A 1 -8.80 -13.03 30.58
CA MET A 1 -8.12 -14.26 30.11
C MET A 1 -6.67 -14.17 30.55
N PRO A 2 -5.94 -15.28 30.73
CA PRO A 2 -4.52 -15.17 31.08
C PRO A 2 -3.73 -14.50 29.95
N ASN A 3 -2.68 -13.77 30.33
CA ASN A 3 -1.74 -13.14 29.42
C ASN A 3 -0.39 -13.89 29.50
N THR A 4 0.25 -14.11 28.35
CA THR A 4 1.61 -14.68 28.24
C THR A 4 2.61 -13.54 28.13
N GLN A 5 3.63 -13.53 29.00
CA GLN A 5 4.72 -12.55 28.91
C GLN A 5 5.69 -12.95 27.78
N THR A 6 6.00 -12.00 26.91
CA THR A 6 6.99 -12.17 25.83
C THR A 6 8.03 -11.05 25.87
N PRO A 7 9.18 -11.19 25.19
CA PRO A 7 10.14 -10.09 25.04
C PRO A 7 9.57 -8.83 24.37
N TYR A 8 8.42 -8.94 23.69
CA TYR A 8 7.75 -7.85 22.98
C TYR A 8 6.49 -7.34 23.71
N GLY A 9 6.33 -7.71 24.98
CA GLY A 9 5.18 -7.35 25.82
C GLY A 9 4.20 -8.50 26.05
N PRO A 10 3.19 -8.30 26.91
CA PRO A 10 2.17 -9.30 27.19
C PRO A 10 1.22 -9.49 26.01
N VAL A 11 0.79 -10.73 25.77
CA VAL A 11 -0.21 -11.08 24.75
C VAL A 11 -1.28 -12.00 25.31
N ASP A 12 -2.49 -11.98 24.75
CA ASP A 12 -3.56 -12.92 25.15
C ASP A 12 -3.13 -14.38 24.88
N THR A 13 -3.17 -15.22 25.92
CA THR A 13 -2.65 -16.59 25.83
C THR A 13 -3.41 -17.46 24.84
N GLU A 14 -4.73 -17.31 24.73
CA GLU A 14 -5.55 -18.15 23.86
C GLU A 14 -5.50 -17.68 22.40
N ALA A 15 -5.42 -16.37 22.15
CA ALA A 15 -5.12 -15.84 20.83
C ALA A 15 -3.73 -16.28 20.36
N LEU A 16 -2.72 -16.25 21.24
CA LEU A 16 -1.37 -16.71 20.95
C LEU A 16 -1.37 -18.18 20.50
N ARG A 17 -2.01 -19.07 21.27
CA ARG A 17 -2.10 -20.49 20.93
C ARG A 17 -2.74 -20.70 19.56
N ARG A 18 -3.85 -20.02 19.28
CA ARG A 18 -4.55 -20.12 17.99
C ARG A 18 -3.68 -19.68 16.81
N LEU A 19 -2.97 -18.55 16.95
CA LEU A 19 -2.12 -18.04 15.89
C LEU A 19 -0.84 -18.87 15.70
N GLN A 20 -0.32 -19.51 16.74
CA GLN A 20 0.79 -20.46 16.60
C GLN A 20 0.41 -21.66 15.71
N ASP A 21 -0.86 -22.07 15.74
CA ASP A 21 -1.35 -23.19 14.93
C ASP A 21 -1.74 -22.76 13.50
N SER A 22 -2.04 -21.48 13.25
CA SER A 22 -2.70 -21.04 12.02
C SER A 22 -2.04 -19.90 11.24
N PHE A 23 -1.16 -19.11 11.85
CA PHE A 23 -0.60 -17.92 11.22
C PHE A 23 0.75 -18.22 10.54
N ASP A 24 0.82 -18.03 9.23
CA ASP A 24 2.06 -18.13 8.47
C ASP A 24 2.81 -16.80 8.52
N THR A 25 3.92 -16.76 9.26
CA THR A 25 4.74 -15.54 9.40
C THR A 25 5.43 -15.14 8.09
N SER A 26 5.51 -16.01 7.09
CA SER A 26 6.05 -15.65 5.77
C SER A 26 5.16 -14.66 5.02
N GLU A 27 3.88 -14.50 5.40
CA GLU A 27 3.02 -13.43 4.87
C GLU A 27 3.61 -12.03 5.15
N ILE A 28 4.30 -11.85 6.28
CA ILE A 28 4.95 -10.59 6.62
C ILE A 28 6.07 -10.29 5.61
N LEU A 29 6.83 -11.31 5.20
CA LEU A 29 7.88 -11.15 4.19
C LEU A 29 7.31 -10.84 2.80
N ARG A 30 6.19 -11.46 2.42
CA ARG A 30 5.50 -11.12 1.16
C ARG A 30 4.98 -9.68 1.16
N ILE A 31 4.58 -9.15 2.32
CA ILE A 31 4.22 -7.74 2.46
C ILE A 31 5.45 -6.84 2.32
N VAL A 32 6.63 -7.25 2.78
CA VAL A 32 7.89 -6.53 2.52
C VAL A 32 8.17 -6.45 1.02
N ASP A 33 8.06 -7.58 0.30
CA ASP A 33 8.24 -7.60 -1.16
C ASP A 33 7.25 -6.67 -1.88
N LEU A 34 6.01 -6.62 -1.38
CA LEU A 34 5.00 -5.69 -1.88
C LEU A 34 5.42 -4.23 -1.67
N VAL A 35 5.90 -3.87 -0.48
CA VAL A 35 6.38 -2.52 -0.17
C VAL A 35 7.58 -2.14 -1.05
N ASP A 36 8.50 -3.07 -1.30
CA ASP A 36 9.64 -2.83 -2.19
C ASP A 36 9.21 -2.63 -3.65
N SER A 37 8.19 -3.36 -4.10
CA SER A 37 7.58 -3.18 -5.43
C SER A 37 6.95 -1.80 -5.56
N MET A 38 6.22 -1.35 -4.53
CA MET A 38 5.66 0.01 -4.47
C MET A 38 6.77 1.07 -4.47
N ARG A 39 7.83 0.88 -3.66
CA ARG A 39 8.97 1.81 -3.60
C ARG A 39 9.59 2.02 -4.98
N THR A 40 9.79 0.93 -5.71
CA THR A 40 10.31 0.97 -7.09
C THR A 40 9.42 1.84 -7.97
N ARG A 41 8.10 1.64 -7.94
CA ARG A 41 7.17 2.43 -8.76
C ARG A 41 7.10 3.91 -8.38
N PHE A 42 7.31 4.24 -7.11
CA PHE A 42 7.32 5.62 -6.63
C PHE A 42 8.63 6.36 -6.91
N HIS A 43 9.76 5.65 -6.99
CA HIS A 43 11.09 6.27 -6.99
C HIS A 43 11.83 6.18 -8.33
N GLU A 44 11.58 5.15 -9.14
CA GLU A 44 12.27 4.98 -10.40
C GLU A 44 11.87 6.04 -11.43
N PRO A 45 12.76 6.38 -12.38
CA PRO A 45 12.42 7.21 -13.54
C PRO A 45 11.25 6.60 -14.33
N ALA A 46 10.36 7.45 -14.84
CA ALA A 46 9.07 7.02 -15.40
C ALA A 46 8.19 6.29 -14.36
N GLY A 47 8.37 6.63 -13.09
CA GLY A 47 7.54 6.26 -11.96
C GLY A 47 6.24 7.06 -11.89
N ILE A 48 5.35 6.70 -10.97
CA ILE A 48 4.00 7.30 -10.87
C ILE A 48 4.08 8.80 -10.58
N ARG A 49 5.18 9.23 -9.94
CA ARG A 49 5.49 10.65 -9.74
C ARG A 49 5.62 11.40 -11.07
N ASP A 50 6.38 10.84 -12.02
CA ASP A 50 6.61 11.48 -13.32
C ASP A 50 5.32 11.46 -14.15
N ASP A 51 4.55 10.37 -14.08
CA ASP A 51 3.24 10.26 -14.72
C ASP A 51 2.23 11.29 -14.19
N LEU A 52 2.21 11.53 -12.88
CA LEU A 52 1.38 12.55 -12.25
C LEU A 52 1.82 13.97 -12.60
N LEU A 53 3.13 14.23 -12.70
CA LEU A 53 3.67 15.52 -13.11
C LEU A 53 3.34 15.80 -14.59
N GLN A 54 3.42 14.79 -15.44
CA GLN A 54 3.00 14.87 -16.83
C GLN A 54 1.49 15.15 -16.92
N LEU A 55 0.66 14.38 -16.20
CA LEU A 55 -0.78 14.59 -16.14
C LEU A 55 -1.12 16.02 -15.69
N HIS A 56 -0.40 16.53 -14.68
CA HIS A 56 -0.54 17.89 -14.21
C HIS A 56 -0.25 18.92 -15.32
N GLY A 57 0.85 18.77 -16.05
CA GLY A 57 1.19 19.68 -17.16
C GLY A 57 0.12 19.70 -18.26
N MET A 58 -0.43 18.53 -18.59
CA MET A 58 -1.53 18.38 -19.55
C MET A 58 -2.81 19.07 -19.04
N ALA A 59 -3.20 18.80 -17.79
CA ALA A 59 -4.37 19.41 -17.17
C ALA A 59 -4.22 20.93 -17.02
N HIS A 60 -3.03 21.40 -16.69
CA HIS A 60 -2.72 22.83 -16.57
C HIS A 60 -2.87 23.56 -17.91
N THR A 61 -2.44 22.94 -18.99
CA THR A 61 -2.65 23.46 -20.36
C THR A 61 -4.14 23.53 -20.70
N VAL A 62 -4.87 22.43 -20.50
CA VAL A 62 -6.28 22.30 -20.94
C VAL A 62 -7.25 23.09 -20.06
N LEU A 63 -7.10 23.00 -18.74
CA LEU A 63 -8.05 23.58 -17.78
C LEU A 63 -7.70 25.02 -17.42
N ASN A 64 -6.41 25.37 -17.39
CA ASN A 64 -5.96 26.68 -16.91
C ASN A 64 -5.43 27.59 -18.03
N GLY A 65 -5.41 27.12 -19.28
CA GLY A 65 -4.98 27.91 -20.44
C GLY A 65 -3.48 28.21 -20.47
N ALA A 66 -2.67 27.41 -19.77
CA ALA A 66 -1.22 27.55 -19.82
C ALA A 66 -0.67 27.21 -21.22
N GLY A 67 0.53 27.72 -21.52
CA GLY A 67 1.23 27.38 -22.76
C GLY A 67 1.50 25.88 -22.86
N LEU A 68 1.49 25.35 -24.09
CA LEU A 68 1.78 23.93 -24.34
C LEU A 68 3.11 23.54 -23.70
N VAL A 69 3.07 22.50 -22.87
CA VAL A 69 4.29 21.86 -22.38
C VAL A 69 4.92 21.12 -23.57
N SER A 70 6.13 21.53 -23.99
CA SER A 70 6.86 20.88 -25.07
C SER A 70 7.26 19.45 -24.69
N GLY A 71 6.76 18.47 -25.44
CA GLY A 71 7.09 17.04 -25.27
C GLY A 71 5.87 16.16 -25.49
N ALA A 72 5.73 15.65 -26.71
CA ALA A 72 4.83 14.59 -27.18
C ALA A 72 3.55 14.33 -26.36
N ALA A 73 2.41 14.81 -26.87
CA ALA A 73 1.07 14.48 -26.39
C ALA A 73 0.68 13.02 -26.68
N ASN A 74 1.42 12.08 -26.11
CA ASN A 74 1.07 10.66 -26.10
C ASN A 74 1.50 10.06 -24.75
N PRO A 75 0.57 9.54 -23.94
CA PRO A 75 -0.87 9.35 -24.21
C PRO A 75 -1.72 10.63 -24.10
N ALA A 76 -2.98 10.56 -24.51
CA ALA A 76 -3.95 11.65 -24.37
C ALA A 76 -4.29 11.92 -22.89
N LEU A 77 -4.79 13.12 -22.57
CA LEU A 77 -5.08 13.54 -21.17
C LEU A 77 -5.97 12.53 -20.42
N VAL A 78 -7.05 12.11 -21.06
CA VAL A 78 -8.03 11.19 -20.47
C VAL A 78 -7.43 9.78 -20.31
N GLU A 79 -6.62 9.33 -21.27
CA GLU A 79 -5.96 8.03 -21.23
C GLU A 79 -4.91 7.99 -20.12
N GLN A 80 -4.07 9.04 -20.00
CA GLN A 80 -3.09 9.15 -18.91
C GLN A 80 -3.79 9.15 -17.54
N ALA A 81 -4.90 9.88 -17.42
CA ALA A 81 -5.68 9.90 -16.18
C ALA A 81 -6.26 8.52 -15.85
N ALA A 82 -6.82 7.81 -16.83
CA ALA A 82 -7.37 6.47 -16.64
C ALA A 82 -6.30 5.47 -16.19
N THR A 83 -5.15 5.45 -16.86
CA THR A 83 -4.01 4.58 -16.51
C THR A 83 -3.54 4.83 -15.07
N ILE A 84 -3.37 6.09 -14.68
CA ILE A 84 -2.95 6.44 -13.31
C ILE A 84 -4.01 6.01 -12.29
N VAL A 85 -5.31 6.19 -12.59
CA VAL A 85 -6.40 5.75 -11.71
C VAL A 85 -6.39 4.24 -11.53
N GLU A 86 -6.28 3.47 -12.62
CA GLU A 86 -6.23 2.00 -12.57
C GLU A 86 -5.06 1.52 -11.71
N GLU A 87 -3.88 2.13 -11.89
CA GLU A 87 -2.71 1.76 -11.10
C GLU A 87 -2.87 2.11 -9.61
N LEU A 88 -3.42 3.29 -9.29
CA LEU A 88 -3.71 3.66 -7.91
C LEU A 88 -4.70 2.69 -7.26
N ASP A 89 -5.72 2.25 -8.00
CA ASP A 89 -6.68 1.24 -7.53
C ASP A 89 -5.98 -0.10 -7.25
N ASP A 90 -5.05 -0.52 -8.10
CA ASP A 90 -4.25 -1.73 -7.87
C ASP A 90 -3.36 -1.60 -6.63
N LEU A 91 -2.69 -0.47 -6.45
CA LEU A 91 -1.92 -0.15 -5.24
C LEU A 91 -2.80 -0.22 -3.98
N ILE A 92 -4.00 0.35 -4.03
CA ILE A 92 -4.97 0.29 -2.93
C ILE A 92 -5.37 -1.15 -2.62
N ARG A 93 -5.70 -1.96 -3.63
CA ARG A 93 -6.07 -3.38 -3.46
C ARG A 93 -4.94 -4.17 -2.82
N MET A 94 -3.71 -3.91 -3.23
CA MET A 94 -2.53 -4.57 -2.66
C MET A 94 -2.33 -4.20 -1.19
N LEU A 95 -2.43 -2.91 -0.83
CA LEU A 95 -2.35 -2.46 0.56
C LEU A 95 -3.48 -3.05 1.41
N GLN A 96 -4.71 -3.14 0.88
CA GLN A 96 -5.84 -3.75 1.58
C GLN A 96 -5.62 -5.23 1.89
N ARG A 97 -4.97 -5.98 0.97
CA ARG A 97 -4.57 -7.38 1.21
C ARG A 97 -3.53 -7.48 2.32
N ALA A 98 -2.50 -6.62 2.30
CA ALA A 98 -1.49 -6.58 3.34
C ALA A 98 -2.11 -6.29 4.72
N VAL A 99 -3.02 -5.32 4.80
CA VAL A 99 -3.77 -5.01 6.03
C VAL A 99 -4.57 -6.23 6.51
N HIS A 100 -5.26 -6.93 5.62
CA HIS A 100 -6.00 -8.14 5.98
C HIS A 100 -5.10 -9.26 6.51
N ALA A 101 -3.93 -9.46 5.89
CA ALA A 101 -2.97 -10.47 6.32
C ALA A 101 -2.38 -10.17 7.71
N LEU A 102 -2.19 -8.90 8.08
CA LEU A 102 -1.66 -8.53 9.39
C LEU A 102 -2.71 -8.48 10.50
N ARG A 103 -3.99 -8.27 10.15
CA ARG A 103 -5.09 -8.10 11.12
C ARG A 103 -5.22 -9.22 12.16
N PRO A 104 -4.97 -10.51 11.86
CA PRO A 104 -5.00 -11.56 12.88
C PRO A 104 -4.03 -11.31 14.05
N LEU A 105 -2.89 -10.66 13.81
CA LEU A 105 -1.92 -10.34 14.87
C LEU A 105 -2.48 -9.36 15.90
N GLU A 106 -3.47 -8.53 15.54
CA GLU A 106 -4.15 -7.64 16.48
C GLU A 106 -4.94 -8.42 17.55
N LEU A 107 -5.30 -9.68 17.28
CA LEU A 107 -5.97 -10.55 18.26
C LEU A 107 -5.06 -10.91 19.44
N LEU A 108 -3.74 -10.77 19.31
CA LEU A 108 -2.79 -10.95 20.39
C LEU A 108 -2.90 -9.87 21.48
N ARG A 109 -3.68 -8.81 21.24
CA ARG A 109 -3.87 -7.73 22.22
C ARG A 109 -4.17 -8.33 23.59
N PRO A 110 -3.40 -7.99 24.64
CA PRO A 110 -3.60 -8.55 25.95
C PRO A 110 -5.03 -8.28 26.41
N SER A 111 -5.61 -9.26 27.10
CA SER A 111 -6.85 -9.02 27.81
C SER A 111 -6.60 -7.86 28.77
N SER A 112 -7.36 -6.76 28.62
CA SER A 112 -7.41 -5.74 29.67
C SER A 112 -7.90 -6.46 30.92
N ASP A 113 -7.02 -6.64 31.89
CA ASP A 113 -7.46 -6.94 33.25
C ASP A 113 -8.36 -5.77 33.68
N ALA A 114 -9.54 -6.13 34.21
CA ALA A 114 -10.54 -5.18 34.70
C ALA A 114 -9.99 -4.24 35.76
#